data_AF-A0A2I0LIT6-F1
#
_entry.id   AF-A0A2I0LIT6-F1
#
_cell.length_a   1.000
_cell.length_b   1.000
_cell.length_c   1.000
_cell.angle_alpha   90.00
_cell.angle_beta   90.00
_cell.angle_gamma   90.00
#
_symmetry.space_group_name_H-M   'P 1'
#
loop_
_entity.id
_entity.type
_entity.pdbx_description
1 polymer ?
#
loop_
_entity_poly.entity_id
_entity_poly.type
_entity_poly.pdbx_seq_one_letter_code
_entity_poly.pdbx_strand_id
1 'polypeptide(L)'
;MSPTHRECPQLTGNVPTASSSFQLYNEAQSVCVEASGQLLTASPCRPQAPSQLFRWLPGGRLQSWGTQRCVTATRSQNLALVRLEPGREPAGQRWECRAGGLLALAGNELFFNYGNNRQSVVMLYTGDREWSRWVVHGTKDDVCSRACCPPCSKGWTYFQNSCYFYSKMANSWENAQNFCSLLGSQLLEVDGPEEKDHVRKMLEGSSWLGIRDSDVEGTWKRTNGTVVTPESRNGLRGPGGT
;
A
#
# COMPACT_ATOMS: atom_id res chain seq x y z
N MET A 1 -2.92 -4.60 16.24
CA MET A 1 -2.63 -3.15 16.06
C MET A 1 -1.15 -2.88 15.77
N SER A 2 -0.20 -3.32 16.61
CA SER A 2 1.24 -3.27 16.30
C SER A 2 1.50 -4.08 15.02
N PRO A 3 2.51 -3.70 14.21
CA PRO A 3 2.54 -4.13 12.84
C PRO A 3 2.82 -5.62 12.74
N THR A 4 2.03 -6.27 11.91
CA THR A 4 2.48 -7.49 11.25
C THR A 4 2.84 -7.15 9.83
N HIS A 5 4.11 -7.35 9.50
CA HIS A 5 4.45 -7.91 8.21
C HIS A 5 3.65 -9.21 8.05
N ARG A 6 2.44 -9.12 7.51
CA ARG A 6 1.86 -10.27 6.81
C ARG A 6 2.66 -10.42 5.53
N GLU A 7 3.75 -11.18 5.61
CA GLU A 7 4.10 -12.01 4.47
C GLU A 7 2.82 -12.74 4.03
N CYS A 8 2.54 -12.74 2.74
CA CYS A 8 1.47 -13.57 2.20
C CYS A 8 1.71 -15.00 2.69
N PRO A 9 0.67 -15.70 3.19
CA PRO A 9 0.88 -16.99 3.83
C PRO A 9 1.58 -17.94 2.86
N GLN A 10 2.77 -18.41 3.27
CA GLN A 10 3.49 -19.50 2.60
C GLN A 10 2.69 -20.78 2.84
N LEU A 11 1.62 -20.96 2.06
CA LEU A 11 0.76 -22.13 2.15
C LEU A 11 1.52 -23.33 1.58
N THR A 12 1.82 -24.29 2.47
CA THR A 12 2.35 -25.58 2.11
C THR A 12 1.30 -26.40 1.36
N GLY A 13 1.45 -26.50 0.04
CA GLY A 13 0.59 -27.31 -0.83
C GLY A 13 0.16 -26.56 -2.09
N ASN A 14 0.79 -26.89 -3.24
CA ASN A 14 0.44 -26.49 -4.61
C ASN A 14 -0.29 -25.13 -4.75
N VAL A 15 0.43 -24.05 -4.46
CA VAL A 15 -0.06 -22.67 -4.55
C VAL A 15 -0.01 -22.17 -6.00
N PRO A 16 -1.07 -21.53 -6.53
CA PRO A 16 -0.97 -20.70 -7.73
C PRO A 16 -0.08 -19.49 -7.40
N THR A 17 1.04 -19.39 -8.10
CA THR A 17 2.13 -18.43 -7.87
C THR A 17 1.63 -16.99 -7.67
N ALA A 18 2.30 -16.25 -6.78
CA ALA A 18 2.02 -14.85 -6.44
C ALA A 18 1.52 -14.00 -7.63
N SER A 19 0.27 -13.52 -7.52
CA SER A 19 -0.45 -12.67 -8.48
C SER A 19 0.17 -12.55 -9.86
N SER A 20 -0.27 -13.43 -10.76
CA SER A 20 0.06 -13.47 -12.19
C SER A 20 0.34 -12.08 -12.77
N SER A 21 1.50 -11.91 -13.39
CA SER A 21 1.81 -10.69 -14.13
C SER A 21 0.76 -10.41 -15.20
N PHE A 22 0.43 -9.15 -15.41
CA PHE A 22 -0.59 -8.69 -16.36
C PHE A 22 -0.05 -7.56 -17.24
N GLN A 23 -0.74 -7.31 -18.36
CA GLN A 23 -0.49 -6.15 -19.21
C GLN A 23 -1.56 -5.09 -18.93
N LEU A 24 -1.15 -3.83 -18.77
CA LEU A 24 -2.07 -2.70 -18.69
C LEU A 24 -2.53 -2.35 -20.10
N TYR A 25 -3.81 -2.50 -20.39
CA TYR A 25 -4.41 -2.29 -21.71
C TYR A 25 -5.33 -1.07 -21.71
N ASN A 26 -5.21 -0.23 -22.74
CA ASN A 26 -6.15 0.85 -23.01
C ASN A 26 -7.07 0.45 -24.17
N GLU A 27 -8.37 0.25 -23.88
CA GLU A 27 -9.33 -0.22 -24.89
C GLU A 27 -9.54 0.76 -26.04
N ALA A 28 -9.55 2.08 -25.76
CA ALA A 28 -9.83 3.10 -26.76
C ALA A 28 -8.69 3.32 -27.76
N GLN A 29 -7.46 2.94 -27.41
CA GLN A 29 -6.28 3.04 -28.27
C GLN A 29 -5.76 1.67 -28.74
N SER A 30 -6.31 0.56 -28.23
CA SER A 30 -5.89 -0.82 -28.53
C SER A 30 -4.38 -1.07 -28.32
N VAL A 31 -3.79 -0.49 -27.27
CA VAL A 31 -2.37 -0.61 -26.93
C VAL A 31 -2.16 -1.07 -25.48
N CYS A 32 -1.02 -1.73 -25.26
CA CYS A 32 -0.54 -2.10 -23.93
C CYS A 32 0.65 -1.21 -23.53
N VAL A 33 0.76 -0.89 -22.23
CA VAL A 33 1.93 -0.18 -21.68
C VAL A 33 3.20 -0.99 -21.90
N GLU A 34 4.28 -0.34 -22.33
CA GLU A 34 5.60 -0.95 -22.50
C GLU A 34 6.70 -0.17 -21.76
N ALA A 35 7.56 -0.91 -21.05
CA ALA A 35 8.78 -0.40 -20.46
C ALA A 35 9.88 -0.26 -21.51
N SER A 36 10.25 0.99 -21.82
CA SER A 36 11.36 1.33 -22.72
C SER A 36 12.48 2.01 -21.92
N GLY A 37 13.43 1.21 -21.45
CA GLY A 37 14.48 1.65 -20.54
C GLY A 37 13.91 2.11 -19.19
N GLN A 38 13.94 3.43 -18.93
CA GLN A 38 13.26 4.02 -17.77
C GLN A 38 11.89 4.61 -18.11
N LEU A 39 11.55 4.80 -19.38
CA LEU A 39 10.29 5.41 -19.79
C LEU A 39 9.20 4.34 -19.90
N LEU A 40 7.96 4.77 -19.73
CA LEU A 40 6.79 3.98 -20.07
C LEU A 40 6.17 4.58 -21.34
N THR A 41 5.96 3.75 -22.34
CA THR A 41 5.28 4.09 -23.60
C THR A 41 4.05 3.17 -23.75
N ALA A 42 3.38 3.18 -24.90
CA ALA A 42 2.43 2.13 -25.23
C ALA A 42 2.66 1.62 -26.66
N SER A 43 2.40 0.34 -26.88
CA SER A 43 2.63 -0.35 -28.16
C SER A 43 1.68 -1.55 -28.32
N PRO A 44 1.64 -2.21 -29.49
CA PRO A 44 0.78 -3.40 -29.68
C PRO A 44 1.05 -4.49 -28.64
N CYS A 45 -0.03 -5.04 -28.10
CA CYS A 45 0.01 -6.01 -27.00
C CYS A 45 0.71 -7.32 -27.41
N ARG A 46 1.78 -7.66 -26.69
CA ARG A 46 2.62 -8.84 -26.87
C ARG A 46 2.67 -9.62 -25.55
N PRO A 47 1.76 -10.59 -25.30
CA PRO A 47 1.58 -11.22 -23.98
C PRO A 47 2.81 -11.88 -23.36
N GLN A 48 3.79 -12.29 -24.19
CA GLN A 48 5.04 -12.90 -23.75
C GLN A 48 6.18 -11.90 -23.53
N ALA A 49 6.00 -10.61 -23.85
CA ALA A 49 7.06 -9.61 -23.76
C ALA A 49 7.25 -9.12 -22.31
N PRO A 50 8.42 -9.35 -21.66
CA PRO A 50 8.64 -8.92 -20.28
C PRO A 50 8.61 -7.40 -20.08
N SER A 51 8.78 -6.63 -21.17
CA SER A 51 8.64 -5.17 -21.20
C SER A 51 7.20 -4.70 -20.97
N GLN A 52 6.19 -5.51 -21.31
CA GLN A 52 4.77 -5.18 -21.15
C GLN A 52 4.11 -5.87 -19.94
N LEU A 53 4.86 -6.69 -19.20
CA LEU A 53 4.36 -7.38 -18.02
C LEU A 53 4.61 -6.54 -16.77
N PHE A 54 3.56 -6.40 -15.95
CA PHE A 54 3.57 -5.68 -14.69
C PHE A 54 2.95 -6.55 -13.58
N ARG A 55 3.27 -6.22 -12.33
CA ARG A 55 2.63 -6.80 -11.15
C ARG A 55 2.39 -5.73 -10.09
N TRP A 56 1.35 -5.93 -9.28
CA TRP A 56 1.17 -5.16 -8.06
C TRP A 56 2.12 -5.66 -6.96
N LEU A 57 2.58 -4.72 -6.15
CA LEU A 57 3.31 -4.93 -4.91
C LEU A 57 2.47 -4.39 -3.73
N PRO A 58 2.74 -4.85 -2.49
CA PRO A 58 2.12 -4.30 -1.29
C PRO A 58 2.19 -2.77 -1.21
N GLY A 59 1.18 -2.19 -0.55
CA GLY A 59 1.01 -0.74 -0.41
C GLY A 59 0.36 -0.04 -1.60
N GLY A 60 0.13 -0.73 -2.72
CA GLY A 60 -0.41 -0.15 -3.96
C GLY A 60 0.68 0.38 -4.90
N ARG A 61 1.86 -0.25 -4.90
CA ARG A 61 2.94 0.06 -5.86
C ARG A 61 2.82 -0.86 -7.07
N LEU A 62 3.09 -0.33 -8.27
CA LEU A 62 3.06 -1.09 -9.52
C LEU A 62 4.50 -1.29 -10.01
N GLN A 63 4.90 -2.52 -10.32
CA GLN A 63 6.27 -2.87 -10.72
C GLN A 63 6.30 -3.46 -12.14
N SER A 64 7.24 -3.01 -12.97
CA SER A 64 7.58 -3.64 -14.25
C SER A 64 8.30 -4.97 -14.01
N TRP A 65 7.81 -6.04 -14.62
CA TRP A 65 8.36 -7.39 -14.47
C TRP A 65 9.77 -7.51 -15.08
N GLY A 66 9.96 -7.05 -16.32
CA GLY A 66 11.26 -7.14 -17.01
C GLY A 66 12.38 -6.33 -16.36
N THR A 67 12.07 -5.24 -15.64
CA THR A 67 13.09 -4.35 -15.05
C THR A 67 13.17 -4.42 -13.52
N GLN A 68 12.19 -5.03 -12.85
CA GLN A 68 12.00 -5.02 -11.40
C GLN A 68 11.94 -3.61 -10.78
N ARG A 69 11.61 -2.58 -11.58
CA ARG A 69 11.47 -1.18 -11.13
C ARG A 69 10.01 -0.77 -10.94
N CYS A 70 9.78 0.17 -10.04
CA CYS A 70 8.46 0.69 -9.71
C CYS A 70 8.06 1.85 -10.62
N VAL A 71 6.80 1.83 -11.03
CA VAL A 71 6.12 2.90 -11.76
C VAL A 71 5.98 4.10 -10.83
N THR A 72 6.64 5.20 -11.19
CA THR A 72 6.85 6.38 -10.33
C THR A 72 6.43 7.64 -11.06
N ALA A 73 5.49 8.40 -10.49
CA ALA A 73 5.24 9.76 -10.90
C ALA A 73 6.37 10.68 -10.39
N THR A 74 7.00 11.43 -11.29
CA THR A 74 8.13 12.30 -10.94
C THR A 74 7.73 13.51 -10.07
N ARG A 75 6.47 13.97 -10.18
CA ARG A 75 5.87 15.07 -9.40
C ARG A 75 4.35 14.86 -9.34
N SER A 76 3.70 15.32 -8.27
CA SER A 76 2.22 15.35 -8.17
C SER A 76 1.65 16.56 -8.92
N GLN A 77 1.85 16.63 -10.23
CA GLN A 77 1.41 17.75 -11.08
C GLN A 77 0.85 17.23 -12.41
N ASN A 78 -0.03 18.02 -13.03
CA ASN A 78 -0.51 17.74 -14.39
C ASN A 78 0.67 17.73 -15.38
N LEU A 79 0.62 16.83 -16.36
CA LEU A 79 1.67 16.57 -17.35
C LEU A 79 3.01 16.05 -16.78
N ALA A 80 3.09 15.69 -15.49
CA ALA A 80 4.31 15.13 -14.91
C ALA A 80 4.63 13.75 -15.49
N LEU A 81 5.92 13.49 -15.77
CA LEU A 81 6.37 12.22 -16.34
C LEU A 81 6.15 11.06 -15.36
N VAL A 82 5.69 9.91 -15.86
CA VAL A 82 5.68 8.63 -15.15
C VAL A 82 6.80 7.75 -15.70
N ARG A 83 7.69 7.25 -14.82
CA ARG A 83 8.89 6.50 -15.20
C ARG A 83 9.22 5.36 -14.23
N LEU A 84 10.19 4.54 -14.58
CA LEU A 84 10.64 3.37 -13.81
C LEU A 84 11.84 3.70 -12.92
N GLU A 85 11.61 3.73 -11.61
CA GLU A 85 12.62 3.99 -10.57
C GLU A 85 12.80 2.78 -9.64
N PRO A 86 13.90 2.69 -8.87
CA PRO A 86 14.04 1.69 -7.82
C PRO A 86 12.88 1.75 -6.81
N GLY A 87 12.43 0.59 -6.34
CA GLY A 87 11.34 0.45 -5.35
C GLY A 87 11.78 0.82 -3.94
N ARG A 88 12.02 2.12 -3.70
CA ARG A 88 12.05 2.71 -2.36
C ARG A 88 10.59 3.06 -1.96
N GLU A 89 10.35 3.74 -0.85
CA GLU A 89 9.03 4.34 -0.54
C GLU A 89 9.08 5.89 -0.68
N PRO A 90 9.42 6.46 -1.86
CA PRO A 90 9.32 7.90 -2.05
C PRO A 90 7.88 8.30 -2.40
N ALA A 91 7.59 9.60 -2.25
CA ALA A 91 6.42 10.20 -2.88
C ALA A 91 6.40 9.89 -4.39
N GLY A 92 5.24 9.50 -4.92
CA GLY A 92 5.04 9.23 -6.36
C GLY A 92 4.94 7.76 -6.78
N GLN A 93 5.22 6.78 -5.92
CA GLN A 93 5.16 5.34 -6.29
C GLN A 93 3.84 4.63 -5.98
N ARG A 94 2.95 5.26 -5.21
CA ARG A 94 1.68 4.65 -4.77
C ARG A 94 0.54 5.04 -5.72
N TRP A 95 -0.16 4.02 -6.22
CA TRP A 95 -1.27 4.14 -7.15
C TRP A 95 -2.57 3.64 -6.51
N GLU A 96 -3.68 4.26 -6.89
CA GLU A 96 -5.00 3.94 -6.40
C GLU A 96 -6.00 3.80 -7.55
N CYS A 97 -7.03 3.02 -7.30
CA CYS A 97 -8.10 2.78 -8.24
C CYS A 97 -9.20 3.83 -8.06
N ARG A 98 -9.82 4.24 -9.16
CA ARG A 98 -11.05 5.04 -9.20
C ARG A 98 -12.02 4.36 -10.19
N ALA A 99 -13.29 4.75 -10.17
CA ALA A 99 -14.35 4.02 -10.87
C ALA A 99 -14.12 3.88 -12.39
N GLY A 100 -14.26 2.65 -12.90
CA GLY A 100 -14.20 2.33 -14.33
C GLY A 100 -12.78 2.35 -14.91
N GLY A 101 -11.85 1.64 -14.29
CA GLY A 101 -10.49 1.45 -14.78
C GLY A 101 -9.54 2.65 -14.59
N LEU A 102 -9.97 3.71 -13.91
CA LEU A 102 -9.11 4.88 -13.66
C LEU A 102 -8.00 4.52 -12.66
N LEU A 103 -6.76 4.78 -13.06
CA LEU A 103 -5.56 4.55 -12.24
C LEU A 103 -4.97 5.90 -11.82
N ALA A 104 -5.18 6.29 -10.56
CA ALA A 104 -4.78 7.58 -10.00
C ALA A 104 -3.46 7.48 -9.21
N LEU A 105 -2.69 8.57 -9.17
CA LEU A 105 -1.67 8.78 -8.15
C LEU A 105 -2.35 8.90 -6.78
N ALA A 106 -1.88 8.17 -5.77
CA ALA A 106 -2.51 8.12 -4.46
C ALA A 106 -2.74 9.50 -3.84
N GLY A 107 -3.95 9.73 -3.31
CA GLY A 107 -4.33 11.01 -2.70
C GLY A 107 -4.40 12.21 -3.66
N ASN A 108 -4.38 11.99 -4.97
CA ASN A 108 -4.44 13.03 -6.00
C ASN A 108 -5.49 12.68 -7.07
N GLU A 109 -6.10 13.71 -7.68
CA GLU A 109 -6.93 13.57 -8.88
C GLU A 109 -6.07 13.77 -10.14
N LEU A 110 -5.05 12.90 -10.25
CA LEU A 110 -4.08 12.86 -11.35
C LEU A 110 -3.95 11.41 -11.82
N PHE A 111 -4.29 11.15 -13.07
CA PHE A 111 -4.45 9.80 -13.62
C PHE A 111 -3.27 9.41 -14.51
N PHE A 112 -2.90 8.13 -14.46
CA PHE A 112 -1.97 7.49 -15.38
C PHE A 112 -2.57 7.54 -16.79
N ASN A 113 -1.96 8.31 -17.68
CA ASN A 113 -2.52 8.66 -18.99
C ASN A 113 -1.50 8.48 -20.11
N TYR A 114 -1.98 8.14 -21.30
CA TYR A 114 -1.16 8.02 -22.51
C TYR A 114 -1.85 8.66 -23.73
N GLY A 115 -1.07 9.27 -24.62
CA GLY A 115 -1.53 9.86 -25.89
C GLY A 115 -1.60 11.40 -25.90
N ASN A 116 -1.72 12.06 -24.74
CA ASN A 116 -1.84 13.53 -24.65
C ASN A 116 -0.50 14.31 -24.78
N ASN A 117 0.57 13.70 -25.29
CA ASN A 117 1.89 14.34 -25.41
C ASN A 117 2.63 13.92 -26.68
N ARG A 118 3.52 14.83 -27.16
CA ARG A 118 4.37 14.61 -28.35
C ARG A 118 5.50 13.58 -28.14
N GLN A 119 5.76 13.18 -26.91
CA GLN A 119 6.85 12.27 -26.55
C GLN A 119 6.41 10.79 -26.61
N SER A 120 5.11 10.52 -26.78
CA SER A 120 4.52 9.17 -26.74
C SER A 120 4.92 8.40 -25.47
N VAL A 121 4.91 9.07 -24.33
CA VAL A 121 5.16 8.49 -23.00
C VAL A 121 3.91 8.51 -22.13
N VAL A 122 3.92 7.70 -21.06
CA VAL A 122 2.95 7.81 -19.97
C VAL A 122 3.26 9.03 -19.10
N MET A 123 2.21 9.74 -18.74
CA MET A 123 2.22 10.96 -17.96
C MET A 123 1.08 10.95 -16.95
N LEU A 124 1.17 11.81 -15.92
CA LEU A 124 0.01 12.18 -15.13
C LEU A 124 -0.83 13.20 -15.89
N TYR A 125 -2.15 13.01 -15.86
CA TYR A 125 -3.11 13.92 -16.49
C TYR A 125 -4.34 14.13 -15.63
N THR A 126 -4.96 15.30 -15.70
CA THR A 126 -6.19 15.63 -14.95
C THR A 126 -7.47 15.10 -15.60
N GLY A 127 -7.43 14.70 -16.87
CA GLY A 127 -8.60 14.15 -17.56
C GLY A 127 -8.86 12.68 -17.19
N ASP A 128 -10.12 12.37 -16.91
CA ASP A 128 -10.66 11.09 -16.45
C ASP A 128 -11.32 10.26 -17.58
N ARG A 129 -11.09 10.67 -18.83
CA ARG A 129 -11.63 10.05 -20.04
C ARG A 129 -10.88 8.77 -20.43
N GLU A 130 -11.25 8.19 -21.57
CA GLU A 130 -10.90 6.84 -22.00
C GLU A 130 -9.37 6.58 -22.01
N TRP A 131 -8.55 7.60 -22.26
CA TRP A 131 -7.07 7.51 -22.30
C TRP A 131 -6.40 7.41 -20.92
N SER A 132 -7.17 7.59 -19.84
CA SER A 132 -6.74 7.43 -18.45
C SER A 132 -7.27 6.14 -17.81
N ARG A 133 -8.01 5.33 -18.59
CA ARG A 133 -8.67 4.10 -18.13
C ARG A 133 -7.89 2.88 -18.62
N TRP A 134 -7.65 1.95 -17.72
CA TRP A 134 -6.79 0.79 -17.93
C TRP A 134 -7.44 -0.47 -17.38
N VAL A 135 -7.54 -1.47 -18.24
CA VAL A 135 -8.04 -2.81 -17.92
C VAL A 135 -6.91 -3.84 -18.06
N VAL A 136 -7.14 -5.05 -17.56
CA VAL A 136 -6.27 -6.19 -17.82
C VAL A 136 -6.44 -6.63 -19.26
N HIS A 137 -5.35 -6.71 -20.03
CA HIS A 137 -5.40 -7.21 -21.40
C HIS A 137 -6.05 -8.60 -21.47
N GLY A 138 -7.02 -8.77 -22.38
CA GLY A 138 -7.76 -10.02 -22.56
C GLY A 138 -8.91 -10.25 -21.57
N THR A 139 -9.21 -9.31 -20.66
CA THR A 139 -10.41 -9.35 -19.81
C THR A 139 -11.18 -8.03 -19.84
N LYS A 140 -12.26 -7.92 -19.05
CA LYS A 140 -13.02 -6.69 -18.84
C LYS A 140 -12.82 -6.10 -17.43
N ASP A 141 -11.81 -6.60 -16.72
CA ASP A 141 -11.54 -6.20 -15.35
C ASP A 141 -10.56 -5.03 -15.33
N ASP A 142 -10.84 -4.01 -14.51
CA ASP A 142 -9.89 -2.96 -14.14
C ASP A 142 -8.53 -3.59 -13.73
N VAL A 143 -7.41 -2.90 -14.00
CA VAL A 143 -6.06 -3.36 -13.58
C VAL A 143 -5.94 -3.68 -12.08
N CYS A 144 -6.84 -3.13 -11.27
CA CYS A 144 -6.94 -3.36 -9.84
C CYS A 144 -7.56 -4.71 -9.43
N SER A 145 -8.23 -5.42 -10.34
CA SER A 145 -8.61 -6.83 -10.13
C SER A 145 -7.40 -7.74 -9.87
N ARG A 146 -6.22 -7.33 -10.36
CA ARG A 146 -4.94 -8.00 -10.15
C ARG A 146 -4.15 -7.43 -8.97
N ALA A 147 -4.71 -6.47 -8.23
CA ALA A 147 -4.10 -5.99 -6.99
C ALA A 147 -4.24 -7.08 -5.92
N CYS A 148 -3.21 -7.92 -5.81
CA CYS A 148 -3.13 -8.95 -4.79
C CYS A 148 -3.23 -8.33 -3.42
N CYS A 149 -4.31 -8.65 -2.70
CA CYS A 149 -4.68 -8.12 -1.40
C CYS A 149 -4.77 -6.58 -1.37
N PRO A 150 -5.94 -5.96 -1.05
CA PRO A 150 -5.88 -4.64 -0.42
C PRO A 150 -4.88 -4.72 0.74
N PRO A 151 -4.02 -3.71 0.93
CA PRO A 151 -2.81 -3.87 1.75
C PRO A 151 -3.12 -4.31 3.18
N CYS A 152 -4.34 -4.04 3.65
CA CYS A 152 -4.92 -4.61 4.85
C CYS A 152 -6.28 -5.28 4.57
N SER A 153 -6.69 -6.21 5.43
CA SER A 153 -8.01 -6.85 5.38
C SER A 153 -9.16 -5.84 5.59
N LYS A 154 -10.39 -6.19 5.18
CA LYS A 154 -11.57 -5.32 5.38
C LYS A 154 -11.71 -4.91 6.85
N GLY A 155 -11.90 -3.61 7.11
CA GLY A 155 -11.97 -3.03 8.45
C GLY A 155 -10.62 -2.61 9.05
N TRP A 156 -9.51 -2.80 8.34
CA TRP A 156 -8.18 -2.34 8.73
C TRP A 156 -7.75 -1.11 7.91
N THR A 157 -7.02 -0.20 8.53
CA THR A 157 -6.43 0.99 7.91
C THR A 157 -4.96 0.74 7.57
N TYR A 158 -4.50 1.22 6.42
CA TYR A 158 -3.10 1.12 5.99
C TYR A 158 -2.33 2.42 6.22
N PHE A 159 -1.13 2.33 6.79
CA PHE A 159 -0.20 3.45 6.93
C PHE A 159 1.24 2.91 7.01
N GLN A 160 2.20 3.56 6.33
CA GLN A 160 3.64 3.22 6.35
C GLN A 160 3.99 1.72 6.34
N ASN A 161 3.48 0.98 5.34
CA ASN A 161 3.68 -0.48 5.17
C ASN A 161 3.08 -1.35 6.29
N SER A 162 2.24 -0.78 7.15
CA SER A 162 1.63 -1.42 8.33
C SER A 162 0.10 -1.35 8.29
N CYS A 163 -0.52 -2.28 9.02
CA CYS A 163 -1.98 -2.43 9.07
C CYS A 163 -2.51 -2.30 10.49
N TYR A 164 -3.48 -1.41 10.66
CA TYR A 164 -4.02 -1.00 11.94
C TYR A 164 -5.50 -1.36 12.03
N PHE A 165 -5.94 -1.80 13.20
CA PHE A 165 -7.34 -2.16 13.46
C PHE A 165 -7.81 -1.54 14.77
N TYR A 166 -8.82 -0.68 14.70
CA TYR A 166 -9.45 -0.12 15.90
C TYR A 166 -10.57 -1.04 16.38
N SER A 167 -10.37 -1.67 17.53
CA SER A 167 -11.42 -2.46 18.19
C SER A 167 -12.24 -1.58 19.12
N LYS A 168 -13.57 -1.61 18.97
CA LYS A 168 -14.52 -0.89 19.84
C LYS A 168 -14.88 -1.69 21.11
N MET A 169 -14.27 -2.86 21.33
CA MET A 169 -14.56 -3.71 22.48
C MET A 169 -13.77 -3.29 23.72
N ALA A 170 -14.47 -2.90 24.79
CA ALA A 170 -13.86 -2.74 26.11
C ALA A 170 -13.50 -4.12 26.69
N ASN A 171 -12.23 -4.33 27.00
CA ASN A 171 -11.64 -5.60 27.46
C ASN A 171 -10.50 -5.33 28.46
N SER A 172 -9.94 -6.36 29.11
CA SER A 172 -8.62 -6.26 29.77
C SER A 172 -7.48 -6.17 28.74
N TRP A 173 -6.28 -5.78 29.19
CA TRP A 173 -5.09 -5.73 28.34
C TRP A 173 -4.75 -7.13 27.79
N GLU A 174 -4.80 -8.17 28.63
CA GLU A 174 -4.56 -9.56 28.27
C GLU A 174 -5.54 -10.05 27.20
N ASN A 175 -6.83 -9.73 27.36
CA ASN A 175 -7.86 -10.10 26.36
C ASN A 175 -7.66 -9.35 25.04
N ALA A 176 -7.20 -8.10 25.08
CA ALA A 176 -6.89 -7.34 23.88
C ALA A 176 -5.63 -7.85 23.15
N GLN A 177 -4.61 -8.29 23.88
CA GLN A 177 -3.45 -8.98 23.30
C GLN A 177 -3.85 -10.32 22.67
N ASN A 178 -4.60 -11.15 23.39
CA ASN A 178 -5.11 -12.42 22.88
C ASN A 178 -5.97 -12.24 21.61
N PHE A 179 -6.85 -11.22 21.60
CA PHE A 179 -7.64 -10.86 20.43
C PHE A 179 -6.77 -10.42 19.24
N CYS A 180 -5.71 -9.63 19.48
CA CYS A 180 -4.75 -9.30 18.43
C CYS A 180 -4.07 -10.56 17.88
N SER A 181 -3.61 -11.47 18.74
CA SER A 181 -2.95 -12.72 18.36
C SER A 181 -3.87 -13.64 17.54
N LEU A 182 -5.15 -13.75 17.89
CA LEU A 182 -6.15 -14.51 17.13
C LEU A 182 -6.37 -13.95 15.71
N LEU A 183 -6.16 -12.65 15.51
CA LEU A 183 -6.18 -12.00 14.19
C LEU A 183 -4.84 -12.09 13.45
N GLY A 184 -3.85 -12.81 13.99
CA GLY A 184 -2.47 -12.82 13.49
C GLY A 184 -1.86 -11.43 13.54
N SER A 185 -1.89 -10.79 14.72
CA SER A 185 -1.36 -9.45 15.01
C SER A 185 -0.95 -9.29 16.49
N GLN A 186 -0.48 -8.11 16.90
CA GLN A 186 -0.02 -7.78 18.27
C GLN A 186 -0.57 -6.41 18.74
N LEU A 187 -0.55 -6.05 20.03
CA LEU A 187 -0.97 -4.71 20.53
C LEU A 187 0.02 -3.59 20.18
N LEU A 188 -0.46 -2.37 19.90
CA LEU A 188 0.31 -1.29 19.25
C LEU A 188 1.52 -0.75 20.04
N GLU A 189 2.69 -0.86 19.43
CA GLU A 189 3.90 -0.15 19.85
C GLU A 189 4.08 0.97 18.83
N VAL A 190 3.98 2.23 19.27
CA VAL A 190 4.03 3.40 18.38
C VAL A 190 5.48 3.86 18.24
N ASP A 191 6.02 3.79 17.04
CA ASP A 191 7.39 4.14 16.69
C ASP A 191 7.43 5.42 15.83
N GLY A 192 7.57 6.55 16.51
CA GLY A 192 7.82 7.86 15.89
C GLY A 192 6.60 8.80 15.84
N PRO A 193 6.82 10.07 15.43
CA PRO A 193 5.80 11.12 15.49
C PRO A 193 4.70 10.96 14.43
N GLU A 194 5.04 10.46 13.23
CA GLU A 194 4.10 10.34 12.12
C GLU A 194 3.06 9.25 12.35
N GLU A 195 3.49 8.06 12.81
CA GLU A 195 2.59 6.99 13.22
C GLU A 195 1.70 7.41 14.39
N LYS A 196 2.27 8.09 15.39
CA LYS A 196 1.52 8.64 16.53
C LYS A 196 0.39 9.57 16.09
N ASP A 197 0.63 10.46 15.14
CA ASP A 197 -0.39 11.38 14.63
C ASP A 197 -1.39 10.70 13.68
N HIS A 198 -1.01 9.61 13.00
CA HIS A 198 -1.95 8.73 12.30
C HIS A 198 -2.89 8.01 13.28
N VAL A 199 -2.33 7.38 14.31
CA VAL A 199 -3.06 6.63 15.35
C VAL A 199 -4.03 7.54 16.11
N ARG A 200 -3.60 8.74 16.49
CA ARG A 200 -4.47 9.76 17.14
C ARG A 200 -5.72 10.11 16.34
N LYS A 201 -5.66 10.08 15.01
CA LYS A 201 -6.82 10.34 14.12
C LYS A 201 -7.74 9.13 13.96
N MET A 202 -7.26 7.94 14.33
CA MET A 202 -7.99 6.66 14.22
C MET A 202 -8.71 6.27 15.53
N LEU A 203 -8.20 6.70 16.67
CA LEU A 203 -8.78 6.39 17.98
C LEU A 203 -10.02 7.24 18.27
N GLU A 204 -11.16 6.57 18.46
CA GLU A 204 -12.42 7.22 18.92
C GLU A 204 -12.48 7.36 20.46
N GLY A 205 -11.44 6.94 21.19
CA GLY A 205 -11.37 6.99 22.65
C GLY A 205 -10.12 6.29 23.21
N SER A 206 -10.11 6.04 24.52
CA SER A 206 -9.04 5.28 25.19
C SER A 206 -8.89 3.87 24.60
N SER A 207 -7.67 3.34 24.56
CA SER A 207 -7.38 2.02 23.97
C SER A 207 -6.10 1.40 24.53
N TRP A 208 -6.03 0.07 24.48
CA TRP A 208 -4.82 -0.67 24.87
C TRP A 208 -3.73 -0.59 23.79
N LEU A 209 -2.50 -0.47 24.27
CA LEU A 209 -1.27 -0.41 23.48
C LEU A 209 -0.33 -1.53 23.96
N GLY A 210 0.68 -1.87 23.15
CA GLY A 210 1.67 -2.91 23.40
C GLY A 210 2.73 -2.55 24.46
N ILE A 211 2.49 -1.49 25.23
CA ILE A 211 3.36 -1.07 26.32
C ILE A 211 2.68 -1.35 27.68
N ARG A 212 3.43 -1.94 28.62
CA ARG A 212 2.95 -2.31 29.96
C ARG A 212 4.00 -2.00 31.02
N ASP A 213 3.52 -1.73 32.24
CA ASP A 213 4.32 -1.36 33.42
C ASP A 213 4.30 -2.49 34.49
N SER A 214 4.36 -3.77 34.05
CA SER A 214 4.01 -4.93 34.90
C SER A 214 5.04 -5.36 35.92
N ASP A 215 6.29 -4.95 35.74
CA ASP A 215 7.43 -5.61 36.39
C ASP A 215 8.06 -4.74 37.49
N VAL A 216 8.08 -3.41 37.28
CA VAL A 216 8.55 -2.38 38.21
C VAL A 216 7.80 -1.10 37.87
N GLU A 217 7.03 -0.55 38.81
CA GLU A 217 6.24 0.68 38.61
C GLU A 217 7.10 1.82 38.05
N GLY A 218 6.65 2.43 36.95
CA GLY A 218 7.38 3.44 36.19
C GLY A 218 8.29 2.91 35.07
N THR A 219 8.49 1.59 34.95
CA THR A 219 9.35 0.93 33.95
C THR A 219 8.52 0.30 32.83
N TRP A 220 8.13 1.15 31.88
CA TRP A 220 7.37 0.75 30.69
C TRP A 220 8.18 -0.17 29.78
N LYS A 221 7.63 -1.34 29.44
CA LYS A 221 8.22 -2.31 28.50
C LYS A 221 7.29 -2.58 27.32
N ARG A 222 7.88 -2.76 26.14
CA ARG A 222 7.26 -3.34 24.94
C ARG A 222 6.94 -4.83 25.16
N THR A 223 6.11 -5.41 24.31
CA THR A 223 5.76 -6.85 24.33
C THR A 223 6.96 -7.78 24.15
N ASN A 224 8.04 -7.29 23.52
CA ASN A 224 9.32 -8.00 23.37
C ASN A 224 10.28 -7.81 24.57
N GLY A 225 9.86 -7.15 25.65
CA GLY A 225 10.66 -6.87 26.85
C GLY A 225 11.55 -5.62 26.79
N THR A 226 11.61 -4.92 25.65
CA THR A 226 12.42 -3.69 25.49
C THR A 226 11.87 -2.56 26.35
N VAL A 227 12.71 -1.96 27.20
CA VAL A 227 12.35 -0.79 28.02
C VAL A 227 12.14 0.46 27.16
N VAL A 228 11.10 1.23 27.48
CA VAL A 228 10.64 2.43 26.76
C VAL A 228 11.13 3.67 27.50
N THR A 229 11.82 4.59 26.81
CA THR A 229 12.33 5.84 27.43
C THR A 229 11.22 6.88 27.64
N PRO A 230 11.31 7.76 28.64
CA PRO A 230 10.28 8.77 28.91
C PRO A 230 9.92 9.67 27.72
N GLU A 231 10.89 9.96 26.84
CA GLU A 231 10.73 10.78 25.63
C GLU A 231 9.80 10.11 24.60
N SER A 232 9.94 8.79 24.42
CA SER A 232 9.10 7.99 23.52
C SER A 232 7.68 7.74 24.08
N ARG A 233 7.49 7.87 25.40
CA ARG A 233 6.19 7.74 26.08
C ARG A 233 5.24 8.92 25.84
N ASN A 234 5.72 10.06 25.33
CA ASN A 234 5.00 11.34 25.33
C ASN A 234 3.56 11.27 24.76
N GLY A 235 2.56 11.20 25.65
CA GLY A 235 1.13 11.23 25.30
C GLY A 235 0.44 9.87 25.09
N LEU A 236 1.08 8.75 25.41
CA LEU A 236 0.44 7.42 25.45
C LEU A 236 0.19 7.03 26.92
N ARG A 237 -1.07 7.01 27.35
CA ARG A 237 -1.45 6.50 28.69
C ARG A 237 -1.70 5.00 28.59
N GLY A 238 -0.96 4.19 29.33
CA GLY A 238 -1.33 2.80 29.56
C GLY A 238 -2.27 2.63 30.77
N PRO A 239 -2.61 1.39 31.14
CA PRO A 239 -3.34 1.12 32.39
C PRO A 239 -2.51 1.53 33.60
N GLY A 240 -3.09 2.30 34.52
CA GLY A 240 -2.54 2.48 35.87
C GLY A 240 -2.03 3.88 36.25
N GLY A 241 -2.27 4.92 35.46
CA GLY A 241 -1.98 6.31 35.86
C GLY A 241 -3.25 7.10 36.17
N THR A 242 -3.49 7.39 37.46
CA THR A 242 -4.39 8.47 37.92
C THR A 242 -3.83 9.82 37.55
#